data_AF-A0A0F9CW79-F1
#
_entry.id   AF-A0A0F9CW79-F1
#
_cell.length_a   1.000
_cell.length_b   1.000
_cell.length_c   1.000
_cell.angle_alpha   90.00
_cell.angle_beta   90.00
_cell.angle_gamma   90.00
#
_symmetry.space_group_name_H-M   'P 1'
#
loop_
_entity.id
_entity.type
_entity.pdbx_description
1 polymer ?
#
loop_
_entity_poly.entity_id
_entity_poly.type
_entity_poly.pdbx_seq_one_letter_code
_entity_poly.pdbx_strand_id
1 'polypeptide(L)'
;MYKGYMEQGSFSRGDEKGTVSADAKTTSGLIKLIHPDGVCSREEMQEYLTLALELRRRVKEQLKRMGGIEYSKVNFSYIDKRTGQETFITCKELGAIQVIPDTPLEPGDIFTVGYDDSEGRYSLFRIQIQTNQGGHRFNVVGTSGKGIKESARMSYDYLKANASRMGIDRDLSSYDTNIQVISLMQAKDAEDLGVVFFVGLVSALMGRPLVGGLVVLAT
;
A
#
# COMPACT_ATOMS: atom_id res chain seq x y z
N MET A 1 -8.54 -32.80 -8.54
CA MET A 1 -8.35 -33.06 -7.10
C MET A 1 -8.44 -31.79 -6.25
N TYR A 2 -7.68 -30.71 -6.48
CA TYR A 2 -7.79 -29.51 -5.63
C TYR A 2 -9.05 -28.63 -5.86
N LYS A 3 -9.62 -28.63 -7.08
CA LYS A 3 -10.82 -27.84 -7.43
C LYS A 3 -12.06 -28.13 -6.57
N GLY A 4 -12.06 -29.25 -5.82
CA GLY A 4 -13.14 -29.60 -4.90
C GLY A 4 -13.11 -28.83 -3.57
N TYR A 5 -11.94 -28.34 -3.15
CA TYR A 5 -11.75 -27.74 -1.82
C TYR A 5 -11.40 -26.26 -1.86
N MET A 6 -10.70 -25.80 -2.90
CA MET A 6 -10.25 -24.41 -3.02
C MET A 6 -10.44 -23.90 -4.44
N GLU A 7 -10.75 -22.61 -4.54
CA GLU A 7 -10.84 -21.87 -5.80
C GLU A 7 -9.75 -20.83 -5.83
N GLN A 8 -9.05 -20.65 -6.96
CA GLN A 8 -8.13 -19.52 -7.06
C GLN A 8 -8.95 -18.22 -7.14
N GLY A 9 -8.57 -17.21 -6.37
CA GLY A 9 -9.26 -15.93 -6.31
C GLY A 9 -9.10 -15.12 -7.60
N SER A 10 -9.90 -14.06 -7.71
CA SER A 10 -10.15 -13.26 -8.90
C SER A 10 -8.86 -12.73 -9.57
N PHE A 11 -8.45 -13.36 -10.67
CA PHE A 11 -7.69 -12.69 -11.73
C PHE A 11 -8.69 -12.01 -12.69
N SER A 12 -8.29 -10.94 -13.38
CA SER A 12 -9.10 -10.25 -14.42
C SER A 12 -8.19 -10.01 -15.64
N ARG A 13 -8.55 -10.00 -16.94
CA ARG A 13 -9.51 -10.70 -17.82
C ARG A 13 -8.78 -11.08 -19.12
N GLY A 14 -7.49 -11.42 -19.04
CA GLY A 14 -6.63 -11.56 -20.23
C GLY A 14 -5.49 -12.57 -20.13
N ASP A 15 -4.91 -12.79 -18.94
CA ASP A 15 -3.76 -13.67 -18.69
C ASP A 15 -4.13 -14.91 -17.82
N GLU A 16 -5.44 -15.19 -17.77
CA GLU A 16 -6.09 -15.95 -16.70
C GLU A 16 -5.96 -17.47 -16.86
N LYS A 17 -6.11 -17.99 -18.09
CA LYS A 17 -6.13 -19.45 -18.31
C LYS A 17 -4.75 -20.08 -18.17
N GLY A 18 -3.70 -19.36 -18.58
CA GLY A 18 -2.32 -19.84 -18.52
C GLY A 18 -1.79 -19.93 -17.09
N THR A 19 -2.06 -18.90 -16.29
CA THR A 19 -1.57 -18.81 -14.90
C THR A 19 -2.27 -19.82 -13.99
N VAL A 20 -3.62 -19.88 -14.04
CA VAL A 20 -4.41 -20.87 -13.28
C VAL A 20 -4.03 -22.31 -13.65
N SER A 21 -3.77 -22.57 -14.94
CA SER A 21 -3.32 -23.88 -15.42
C SER A 21 -1.91 -24.23 -14.94
N ALA A 22 -1.00 -23.25 -14.92
CA ALA A 22 0.35 -23.45 -14.42
C ALA A 22 0.36 -23.79 -12.92
N ASP A 23 -0.39 -23.05 -12.11
CA ASP A 23 -0.45 -23.27 -10.65
C ASP A 23 -1.10 -24.62 -10.32
N ALA A 24 -2.15 -24.99 -11.07
CA ALA A 24 -2.78 -26.29 -11.00
C ALA A 24 -1.81 -27.43 -11.32
N LYS A 25 -0.98 -27.26 -12.35
CA LYS A 25 0.03 -28.26 -12.76
C LYS A 25 1.13 -28.39 -11.71
N THR A 26 1.62 -27.28 -11.18
CA THR A 26 2.62 -27.28 -10.10
C THR A 26 2.09 -28.00 -8.85
N THR A 27 0.89 -27.63 -8.41
CA THR A 27 0.24 -28.29 -7.26
C THR A 27 0.01 -29.78 -7.52
N SER A 28 -0.45 -30.15 -8.72
CA SER A 28 -0.62 -31.56 -9.09
C SER A 28 0.71 -32.33 -9.16
N GLY A 29 1.80 -31.67 -9.55
CA GLY A 29 3.14 -32.25 -9.56
C GLY A 29 3.63 -32.55 -8.14
N LEU A 30 3.46 -31.58 -7.23
CA LEU A 30 3.81 -31.74 -5.81
C LEU A 30 3.06 -32.91 -5.17
N ILE A 31 1.73 -33.00 -5.38
CA ILE A 31 0.91 -34.09 -4.85
C ILE A 31 1.42 -35.45 -5.35
N LYS A 32 1.74 -35.58 -6.64
CA LYS A 32 2.22 -36.85 -7.21
C LYS A 32 3.58 -37.28 -6.67
N LEU A 33 4.43 -36.33 -6.31
CA LEU A 33 5.77 -36.61 -5.80
C LEU A 33 5.77 -36.94 -4.30
N ILE A 34 4.95 -36.24 -3.52
CA ILE A 34 4.92 -36.36 -2.06
C ILE A 34 3.92 -37.43 -1.60
N HIS A 35 2.79 -37.57 -2.29
CA HIS A 35 1.71 -38.51 -1.99
C HIS A 35 1.48 -39.49 -3.16
N PRO A 36 2.41 -40.44 -3.39
CA PRO A 36 2.33 -41.39 -4.49
C PRO A 36 1.15 -42.36 -4.37
N ASP A 37 0.64 -42.56 -3.16
CA ASP A 37 -0.55 -43.34 -2.81
C ASP A 37 -1.87 -42.57 -3.03
N GLY A 38 -1.80 -41.27 -3.31
CA GLY A 38 -2.95 -40.42 -3.63
C GLY A 38 -3.76 -39.97 -2.41
N VAL A 39 -3.32 -40.28 -1.20
CA VAL A 39 -3.93 -39.81 0.04
C VAL A 39 -3.32 -38.46 0.38
N CYS A 40 -4.11 -37.39 0.33
CA CYS A 40 -3.64 -36.05 0.66
C CYS A 40 -4.68 -35.36 1.53
N SER A 41 -4.28 -34.91 2.71
CA SER A 41 -5.13 -34.13 3.60
C SER A 41 -5.38 -32.73 3.05
N ARG A 42 -6.38 -32.04 3.61
CA ARG A 42 -6.74 -30.69 3.17
C ARG A 42 -5.67 -29.68 3.55
N GLU A 43 -5.09 -29.85 4.72
CA GLU A 43 -4.04 -29.00 5.28
C GLU A 43 -2.78 -29.09 4.41
N GLU A 44 -2.36 -30.29 4.03
CA GLU A 44 -1.25 -30.50 3.10
C GLU A 44 -1.56 -29.93 1.71
N MET A 45 -2.78 -30.12 1.21
CA MET A 45 -3.19 -29.54 -0.07
C MET A 45 -3.16 -28.01 -0.06
N GLN A 46 -3.52 -27.39 1.07
CA GLN A 46 -3.41 -25.95 1.29
C GLN A 46 -1.96 -25.48 1.25
N GLU A 47 -1.06 -26.24 1.89
CA GLU A 47 0.37 -25.94 1.91
C GLU A 47 0.98 -26.01 0.51
N TYR A 48 0.67 -27.07 -0.26
CA TYR A 48 1.17 -27.22 -1.63
C TYR A 48 0.62 -26.15 -2.57
N LEU A 49 -0.66 -25.78 -2.43
CA LEU A 49 -1.24 -24.70 -3.21
C LEU A 49 -0.60 -23.35 -2.86
N THR A 50 -0.38 -23.09 -1.58
CA THR A 50 0.28 -21.88 -1.07
C THR A 50 1.70 -21.77 -1.64
N LEU A 51 2.46 -22.85 -1.58
CA LEU A 51 3.82 -22.91 -2.12
C LEU A 51 3.83 -22.71 -3.65
N ALA A 52 2.91 -23.36 -4.38
CA ALA A 52 2.81 -23.22 -5.83
C ALA A 52 2.52 -21.76 -6.25
N LEU A 53 1.59 -21.10 -5.55
CA LEU A 53 1.24 -19.70 -5.75
C LEU A 53 2.41 -18.77 -5.42
N GLU A 54 3.14 -19.04 -4.34
CA GLU A 54 4.32 -18.26 -3.96
C GLU A 54 5.43 -18.33 -5.02
N LEU A 55 5.74 -19.53 -5.50
CA LEU A 55 6.74 -19.74 -6.55
C LEU A 55 6.35 -19.02 -7.84
N ARG A 56 5.07 -19.06 -8.22
CA ARG A 56 4.57 -18.35 -9.40
C ARG A 56 4.69 -16.83 -9.24
N ARG A 57 4.36 -16.31 -8.05
CA ARG A 57 4.50 -14.91 -7.70
C ARG A 57 5.94 -14.43 -7.84
N ARG A 58 6.93 -15.19 -7.35
CA ARG A 58 8.36 -14.86 -7.50
C ARG A 58 8.74 -14.62 -8.96
N VAL A 59 8.31 -15.50 -9.86
CA VAL A 59 8.60 -15.38 -11.31
C VAL A 59 7.94 -14.13 -11.89
N LYS A 60 6.66 -13.90 -11.59
CA LYS A 60 5.93 -12.71 -12.10
C LYS A 60 6.51 -11.40 -11.56
N GLU A 61 6.97 -11.34 -10.32
CA GLU A 61 7.65 -10.17 -9.77
C GLU A 61 8.99 -9.90 -10.46
N GLN A 62 9.76 -10.94 -10.83
CA GLN A 62 10.97 -10.73 -11.65
C GLN A 62 10.63 -10.23 -13.05
N LEU A 63 9.58 -10.76 -13.68
CA LEU A 63 9.11 -10.28 -14.98
C LEU A 63 8.64 -8.81 -14.90
N LYS A 64 8.00 -8.42 -13.80
CA LYS A 64 7.64 -7.02 -13.53
C LYS A 64 8.85 -6.11 -13.41
N ARG A 65 9.93 -6.56 -12.77
CA ARG A 65 11.19 -5.80 -12.68
C ARG A 65 11.83 -5.59 -14.07
N MET A 66 11.74 -6.57 -14.97
CA MET A 66 12.36 -6.49 -16.30
C MET A 66 11.47 -5.81 -17.35
N GLY A 67 10.16 -6.07 -17.33
CA GLY A 67 9.19 -5.64 -18.35
C GLY A 67 8.22 -4.55 -17.90
N GLY A 68 8.44 -3.96 -16.72
CA GLY A 68 7.68 -2.80 -16.22
C GLY A 68 6.16 -3.01 -16.23
N ILE A 69 5.45 -2.19 -17.00
CA ILE A 69 3.99 -2.06 -17.00
C ILE A 69 3.30 -3.33 -17.52
N GLU A 70 3.93 -4.08 -18.43
CA GLU A 70 3.35 -5.28 -19.06
C GLU A 70 3.05 -6.39 -18.04
N TYR A 71 3.77 -6.43 -16.92
CA TYR A 71 3.63 -7.45 -15.86
C TYR A 71 3.22 -6.85 -14.51
N SER A 72 2.58 -5.68 -14.52
CA SER A 72 2.19 -4.93 -13.31
C SER A 72 1.18 -5.65 -12.41
N LYS A 73 0.39 -6.58 -12.95
CA LYS A 73 -0.67 -7.32 -12.24
C LYS A 73 -0.13 -8.61 -11.61
N VAL A 74 0.10 -8.58 -10.29
CA VAL A 74 0.68 -9.70 -9.53
C VAL A 74 -0.12 -10.01 -8.25
N ASN A 75 -1.43 -10.22 -8.39
CA ASN A 75 -2.28 -10.60 -7.27
C ASN A 75 -2.51 -12.11 -7.29
N PHE A 76 -1.94 -12.83 -6.33
CA PHE A 76 -2.13 -14.26 -6.15
C PHE A 76 -2.91 -14.52 -4.86
N SER A 77 -4.09 -15.11 -4.98
CA SER A 77 -4.94 -15.50 -3.85
C SER A 77 -5.66 -16.83 -4.11
N TYR A 78 -6.16 -17.44 -3.04
CA TYR A 78 -7.10 -18.55 -3.11
C TYR A 78 -8.25 -18.33 -2.13
N ILE A 79 -9.42 -18.84 -2.47
CA ILE A 79 -10.64 -18.84 -1.70
C ILE A 79 -10.87 -20.27 -1.20
N ASP A 80 -10.95 -20.42 0.12
CA ASP A 80 -11.36 -21.67 0.73
C ASP A 80 -12.87 -21.85 0.57
N LYS A 81 -13.30 -22.92 -0.11
CA LYS A 81 -14.73 -23.15 -0.43
C LYS A 81 -15.59 -23.44 0.79
N ARG A 82 -14.99 -23.85 1.91
CA ARG A 82 -15.75 -24.19 3.13
C ARG A 82 -16.02 -22.97 4.00
N THR A 83 -15.07 -22.05 4.07
CA THR A 83 -15.13 -20.85 4.92
C THR A 83 -15.49 -19.60 4.13
N GLY A 84 -15.33 -19.61 2.81
CA GLY A 84 -15.44 -18.43 1.95
C GLY A 84 -14.29 -17.44 2.16
N GLN A 85 -13.26 -17.80 2.93
CA GLN A 85 -12.16 -16.91 3.25
C GLN A 85 -11.16 -16.85 2.09
N GLU A 86 -10.90 -15.63 1.60
CA GLU A 86 -9.84 -15.38 0.64
C GLU A 86 -8.51 -15.14 1.37
N THR A 87 -7.48 -15.86 0.93
CA THR A 87 -6.11 -15.76 1.46
C THR A 87 -5.18 -15.28 0.36
N PHE A 88 -4.48 -14.17 0.60
CA PHE A 88 -3.48 -13.61 -0.32
C PHE A 88 -2.10 -14.18 -0.02
N ILE A 89 -1.40 -14.61 -1.07
CA ILE A 89 -0.07 -15.23 -0.94
C ILE A 89 1.01 -14.18 -1.17
N THR A 90 1.82 -13.92 -0.16
CA THR A 90 2.98 -13.01 -0.22
C THR A 90 4.29 -13.82 -0.27
N CYS A 91 5.38 -13.22 -0.76
CA CYS A 91 6.71 -13.82 -0.68
C CYS A 91 7.49 -13.13 0.44
N LYS A 92 8.09 -13.92 1.33
CA LYS A 92 8.83 -13.38 2.49
C LYS A 92 10.04 -12.53 2.07
N GLU A 93 10.68 -12.85 0.95
CA GLU A 93 11.88 -12.15 0.44
C GLU A 93 11.58 -10.85 -0.27
N LEU A 94 10.32 -10.62 -0.67
CA LEU A 94 9.94 -9.34 -1.26
C LEU A 94 9.91 -8.23 -0.20
N GLY A 95 10.15 -8.58 1.08
CA GLY A 95 9.71 -7.77 2.19
C GLY A 95 8.21 -7.57 2.11
N ALA A 96 7.64 -6.83 3.04
CA ALA A 96 6.39 -6.18 2.75
C ALA A 96 6.61 -5.26 1.52
N ILE A 97 6.24 -5.70 0.31
CA ILE A 97 5.67 -4.78 -0.71
C ILE A 97 4.25 -4.42 -0.23
N GLN A 98 4.15 -4.10 1.04
CA GLN A 98 3.03 -3.41 1.60
C GLN A 98 3.51 -1.98 1.53
N VAL A 99 3.06 -1.30 0.48
CA VAL A 99 3.44 0.08 0.23
C VAL A 99 3.13 0.94 1.46
N ILE A 100 2.14 0.51 2.24
CA ILE A 100 1.79 1.02 3.56
C ILE A 100 2.20 -0.03 4.61
N PRO A 101 3.12 0.28 5.54
CA PRO A 101 3.47 -0.60 6.65
C PRO A 101 2.29 -0.85 7.59
N ASP A 102 2.14 -2.09 8.08
CA ASP A 102 1.22 -2.44 9.18
C ASP A 102 1.77 -2.06 10.56
N THR A 103 3.03 -1.61 10.62
CA THR A 103 3.65 -1.10 11.86
C THR A 103 3.24 0.36 12.10
N PRO A 104 3.18 0.81 13.38
CA PRO A 104 2.97 2.22 13.70
C PRO A 104 4.00 3.10 12.97
N LEU A 105 3.51 4.13 12.28
CA LEU A 105 4.35 5.04 11.51
C LEU A 105 5.01 6.08 12.41
N GLU A 106 6.09 6.70 11.95
CA GLU A 106 6.67 7.84 12.66
C GLU A 106 5.66 9.00 12.73
N PRO A 107 5.68 9.83 13.80
CA PRO A 107 4.81 10.99 13.89
C PRO A 107 4.94 11.89 12.66
N GLY A 108 3.82 12.20 12.01
CA GLY A 108 3.79 13.00 10.78
C GLY A 108 3.95 12.23 9.48
N ASP A 109 4.10 10.89 9.52
CA ASP A 109 4.11 10.03 8.32
C ASP A 109 2.71 9.46 8.06
N ILE A 110 2.17 9.73 6.87
CA ILE A 110 0.79 9.40 6.49
C ILE A 110 0.70 9.00 5.02
N PHE A 111 -0.20 8.05 4.72
CA PHE A 111 -0.48 7.59 3.37
C PHE A 111 -1.84 8.10 2.88
N THR A 112 -1.90 8.45 1.61
CA THR A 112 -3.13 8.92 0.96
C THR A 112 -3.15 8.55 -0.52
N VAL A 113 -4.35 8.52 -1.09
CA VAL A 113 -4.55 8.33 -2.53
C VAL A 113 -5.13 9.63 -3.08
N GLY A 114 -4.46 10.23 -4.05
CA GLY A 114 -4.93 11.39 -4.78
C GLY A 114 -5.34 11.04 -6.20
N TYR A 115 -6.32 11.74 -6.76
CA TYR A 115 -6.65 11.67 -8.16
C TYR A 115 -5.75 12.63 -8.95
N ASP A 116 -5.01 12.12 -9.91
CA ASP A 116 -4.22 12.94 -10.84
C ASP A 116 -5.06 13.23 -12.08
N ASP A 117 -5.55 14.46 -12.22
CA ASP A 117 -6.37 14.90 -13.35
C ASP A 117 -5.61 14.85 -14.68
N SER A 118 -4.28 15.02 -14.64
CA SER A 118 -3.45 15.03 -15.85
C SER A 118 -3.29 13.64 -16.48
N GLU A 119 -3.33 12.58 -15.67
CA GLU A 119 -3.21 11.19 -16.12
C GLU A 119 -4.51 10.39 -16.00
N GLY A 120 -5.56 10.98 -15.43
CA GLY A 120 -6.88 10.36 -15.28
C GLY A 120 -6.87 9.11 -14.39
N ARG A 121 -5.98 9.06 -13.38
CA ARG A 121 -5.80 7.88 -12.52
C ARG A 121 -5.53 8.23 -11.07
N TYR A 122 -5.95 7.34 -10.18
CA TYR A 122 -5.60 7.40 -8.76
C TYR A 122 -4.16 6.97 -8.52
N SER A 123 -3.45 7.72 -7.68
CA SER A 123 -2.07 7.44 -7.31
C SER A 123 -1.87 7.55 -5.81
N LEU A 124 -1.01 6.67 -5.28
CA LEU A 124 -0.67 6.65 -3.86
C LEU A 124 0.48 7.64 -3.57
N PHE A 125 0.27 8.45 -2.55
CA PHE A 125 1.24 9.40 -2.01
C PHE A 125 1.56 9.03 -0.56
N ARG A 126 2.84 9.14 -0.21
CA ARG A 126 3.31 9.14 1.17
C ARG A 126 3.75 10.55 1.53
N ILE A 127 3.22 11.08 2.62
CA ILE A 127 3.52 12.43 3.09
C ILE A 127 4.26 12.28 4.41
N GLN A 128 5.45 12.86 4.50
CA GLN A 128 6.27 12.87 5.70
C GLN A 128 6.43 14.31 6.19
N ILE A 129 5.99 14.56 7.41
CA ILE A 129 5.99 15.89 8.02
C ILE A 129 6.90 15.88 9.24
N GLN A 130 7.92 16.72 9.21
CA GLN A 130 8.84 16.92 10.32
C GLN A 130 8.70 18.33 10.88
N THR A 131 8.60 18.42 12.21
CA THR A 131 8.54 19.70 12.92
C THR A 131 9.72 19.79 13.88
N ASN A 132 10.58 20.78 13.68
CA ASN A 132 11.77 21.03 14.51
C ASN A 132 11.60 22.34 15.27
N GLN A 133 11.98 22.36 16.55
CA GLN A 133 11.95 23.58 17.35
C GLN A 133 13.06 24.54 16.92
N GLY A 134 12.74 25.83 16.82
CA GLY A 134 13.76 26.88 16.61
C GLY A 134 13.77 27.52 15.22
N GLY A 135 12.62 27.64 14.57
CA GLY A 135 12.50 28.43 13.34
C GLY A 135 11.06 28.73 12.92
N HIS A 136 10.91 29.39 11.76
CA HIS A 136 9.64 29.92 11.22
C HIS A 136 9.41 29.51 9.75
N ARG A 137 10.16 28.53 9.25
CA ARG A 137 10.18 28.16 7.83
C ARG A 137 9.18 27.05 7.55
N PHE A 138 8.45 27.23 6.46
CA PHE A 138 7.55 26.23 5.90
C PHE A 138 8.05 25.84 4.52
N ASN A 139 8.45 24.58 4.35
CA ASN A 139 8.98 24.05 3.10
C ASN A 139 8.21 22.81 2.67
N VAL A 140 7.88 22.74 1.38
CA VAL A 140 7.25 21.57 0.75
C VAL A 140 8.17 21.06 -0.36
N VAL A 141 8.60 19.80 -0.24
CA VAL A 141 9.59 19.15 -1.13
C VAL A 141 8.98 17.88 -1.73
N GLY A 142 9.48 17.44 -2.88
CA GLY A 142 9.10 16.16 -3.50
C GLY A 142 7.86 16.21 -4.40
N THR A 143 7.30 17.41 -4.62
CA THR A 143 6.21 17.62 -5.59
C THR A 143 6.43 18.84 -6.48
N SER A 144 6.07 18.70 -7.75
CA SER A 144 5.94 19.81 -8.72
C SER A 144 4.51 20.33 -8.85
N GLY A 145 3.54 19.60 -8.33
CA GLY A 145 2.12 19.94 -8.37
C GLY A 145 1.81 21.23 -7.61
N LYS A 146 1.00 22.10 -8.21
CA LYS A 146 0.58 23.36 -7.57
C LYS A 146 -0.54 23.08 -6.57
N GLY A 147 -1.46 22.16 -6.90
CA GLY A 147 -2.58 21.78 -6.02
C GLY A 147 -2.10 21.21 -4.69
N ILE A 148 -1.09 20.33 -4.73
CA ILE A 148 -0.50 19.76 -3.51
C ILE A 148 0.15 20.82 -2.63
N LYS A 149 0.90 21.77 -3.23
CA LYS A 149 1.57 22.85 -2.47
C LYS A 149 0.57 23.80 -1.83
N GLU A 150 -0.49 24.15 -2.55
CA GLU A 150 -1.57 25.00 -2.05
C GLU A 150 -2.31 24.30 -0.91
N SER A 151 -2.67 23.03 -1.08
CA SER A 151 -3.31 22.20 -0.06
C SER A 151 -2.49 22.11 1.23
N ALA A 152 -1.18 21.91 1.10
CA ALA A 152 -0.26 21.88 2.24
C ALA A 152 -0.23 23.23 2.97
N ARG A 153 -0.19 24.34 2.23
CA ARG A 153 -0.17 25.69 2.79
C ARG A 153 -1.47 26.06 3.48
N MET A 154 -2.61 25.79 2.84
CA MET A 154 -3.93 26.00 3.43
C MET A 154 -4.10 25.25 4.75
N SER A 155 -3.65 23.99 4.79
CA SER A 155 -3.71 23.16 6.00
C SER A 155 -2.83 23.69 7.13
N TYR A 156 -1.64 24.18 6.79
CA TYR A 156 -0.73 24.82 7.73
C TYR A 156 -1.33 26.12 8.30
N ASP A 157 -1.86 26.99 7.45
CA ASP A 157 -2.47 28.25 7.86
C ASP A 157 -3.74 28.01 8.71
N TYR A 158 -4.54 27.01 8.35
CA TYR A 158 -5.71 26.60 9.14
C TYR A 158 -5.32 26.09 10.53
N LEU A 159 -4.29 25.23 10.62
CA LEU A 159 -3.80 24.73 11.90
C LEU A 159 -3.22 25.87 12.74
N LYS A 160 -2.45 26.77 12.13
CA LYS A 160 -1.89 27.95 12.82
C LYS A 160 -2.98 28.85 13.41
N ALA A 161 -4.08 29.06 12.68
CA ALA A 161 -5.21 29.87 13.15
C ALA A 161 -6.05 29.21 14.25
N ASN A 162 -6.10 27.86 14.29
CA ASN A 162 -6.99 27.12 15.20
C ASN A 162 -6.28 26.33 16.30
N ALA A 163 -4.93 26.30 16.34
CA ALA A 163 -4.14 25.50 17.28
C ALA A 163 -4.55 25.73 18.73
N SER A 164 -4.72 27.00 19.14
CA SER A 164 -5.11 27.37 20.51
C SER A 164 -6.48 26.85 20.91
N ARG A 165 -7.41 26.71 19.96
CA ARG A 165 -8.77 26.18 20.20
C ARG A 165 -8.78 24.66 20.34
N MET A 166 -7.77 23.97 19.82
CA MET A 166 -7.65 22.51 19.82
C MET A 166 -6.86 21.96 21.01
N GLY A 167 -6.46 22.83 21.97
CA GLY A 167 -5.69 22.42 23.14
C GLY A 167 -4.23 22.07 22.81
N ILE A 168 -3.73 22.54 21.67
CA ILE A 168 -2.33 22.37 21.27
C ILE A 168 -1.53 23.50 21.93
N ASP A 169 -0.84 23.19 23.01
CA ASP A 169 0.01 24.13 23.78
C ASP A 169 1.32 24.51 23.06
N ARG A 170 1.55 23.93 21.87
CA ARG A 170 2.72 24.20 21.04
C ARG A 170 2.38 25.29 20.03
N ASP A 171 3.06 26.44 20.13
CA ASP A 171 2.90 27.51 19.15
C ASP A 171 3.56 27.10 17.83
N LEU A 172 2.75 26.76 16.83
CA LEU A 172 3.18 26.37 15.50
C LEU A 172 4.15 27.37 14.88
N SER A 173 4.01 28.65 15.24
CA SER A 173 4.90 29.72 14.78
C SER A 173 6.34 29.45 15.16
N SER A 174 6.63 28.80 16.28
CA SER A 174 7.99 28.57 16.78
C SER A 174 8.70 27.32 16.21
N TYR A 175 8.05 26.63 15.27
CA TYR A 175 8.55 25.41 14.64
C TYR A 175 8.90 25.61 13.16
N ASP A 176 10.07 25.10 12.76
CA ASP A 176 10.41 24.86 11.36
C ASP A 176 9.67 23.60 10.89
N THR A 177 8.80 23.74 9.88
CA THR A 177 7.99 22.64 9.33
C THR A 177 8.51 22.26 7.94
N ASN A 178 8.92 21.01 7.78
CA ASN A 178 9.31 20.44 6.50
C ASN A 178 8.33 19.33 6.11
N ILE A 179 7.74 19.47 4.93
CA ILE A 179 6.81 18.51 4.35
C ILE A 179 7.46 17.90 3.12
N GLN A 180 7.64 16.59 3.12
CA GLN A 180 8.11 15.83 1.98
C GLN A 180 6.96 14.99 1.42
N VAL A 181 6.65 15.19 0.14
CA VAL A 181 5.65 14.42 -0.60
C VAL A 181 6.37 13.43 -1.49
N ILE A 182 6.04 12.14 -1.36
CA ILE A 182 6.63 11.06 -2.15
C ILE A 182 5.51 10.44 -2.98
N SER A 183 5.59 10.63 -4.30
CA SER A 183 4.71 9.97 -5.25
C SER A 183 5.25 8.58 -5.56
N LEU A 184 4.52 7.54 -5.15
CA LEU A 184 4.95 6.14 -5.31
C LEU A 184 4.59 5.58 -6.69
N MET A 185 3.74 6.31 -7.44
CA MET A 185 3.26 5.93 -8.77
C MET A 185 3.61 6.96 -9.86
N GLN A 186 4.52 7.90 -9.55
CA GLN A 186 4.98 8.99 -10.44
C GLN A 186 3.89 9.97 -10.89
N ALA A 187 2.78 10.07 -10.15
CA ALA A 187 1.80 11.14 -10.33
C ALA A 187 2.40 12.53 -10.05
N LYS A 188 1.88 13.53 -10.76
CA LYS A 188 2.41 14.90 -10.79
C LYS A 188 1.69 15.86 -9.85
N ASP A 189 0.37 15.73 -9.73
CA ASP A 189 -0.46 16.61 -8.90
C ASP A 189 -1.69 15.86 -8.34
N ALA A 190 -2.27 16.43 -7.29
CA ALA A 190 -3.53 16.02 -6.67
C ALA A 190 -4.10 17.20 -5.87
N GLU A 191 -5.35 17.59 -6.14
CA GLU A 191 -5.96 18.79 -5.55
C GLU A 191 -6.63 18.53 -4.18
N ASP A 192 -6.85 17.25 -3.84
CA ASP A 192 -7.71 16.81 -2.74
C ASP A 192 -6.94 16.30 -1.50
N LEU A 193 -5.79 16.90 -1.18
CA LEU A 193 -4.90 16.38 -0.10
C LEU A 193 -4.95 17.19 1.21
N GLY A 194 -5.81 18.20 1.33
CA GLY A 194 -5.82 19.13 2.46
C GLY A 194 -5.97 18.45 3.84
N VAL A 195 -7.00 17.61 4.01
CA VAL A 195 -7.23 16.92 5.29
C VAL A 195 -6.05 16.02 5.67
N VAL A 196 -5.37 15.43 4.69
CA VAL A 196 -4.22 14.56 4.91
C VAL A 196 -3.06 15.37 5.51
N PHE A 197 -2.77 16.54 4.94
CA PHE A 197 -1.77 17.45 5.49
C PHE A 197 -2.15 17.92 6.90
N PHE A 198 -3.42 18.20 7.17
CA PHE A 198 -3.88 18.59 8.49
C PHE A 198 -3.63 17.48 9.53
N VAL A 199 -4.05 16.24 9.25
CA VAL A 199 -3.83 15.09 10.15
C VAL A 199 -2.34 14.84 10.36
N GLY A 200 -1.54 14.90 9.29
CA GLY A 200 -0.09 14.75 9.36
C GLY A 200 0.57 15.84 10.22
N LEU A 201 0.18 17.10 10.05
CA LEU A 201 0.71 18.23 10.83
C LEU A 201 0.39 18.08 12.32
N VAL A 202 -0.85 17.69 12.64
CA VAL A 202 -1.25 17.44 14.03
C VAL A 202 -0.47 16.27 14.63
N SER A 203 -0.29 15.18 13.87
CA SER A 203 0.51 14.02 14.29
C SER A 203 1.96 14.41 14.57
N ALA A 204 2.61 15.14 13.66
CA ALA A 204 3.98 15.62 13.78
C ALA A 204 4.15 16.54 14.99
N LEU A 205 3.25 17.51 15.15
CA LEU A 205 3.32 18.50 16.22
C LEU A 205 3.09 17.89 17.60
N MET A 206 2.14 16.95 17.71
CA MET A 206 1.85 16.24 18.96
C MET A 206 2.87 15.15 19.27
N GLY A 207 3.75 14.80 18.32
CA GLY A 207 4.70 13.71 18.44
C GLY A 207 4.02 12.35 18.62
N ARG A 208 2.79 12.19 18.12
CA ARG A 208 2.01 10.95 18.25
C ARG A 208 1.97 10.20 16.94
N PRO A 209 2.40 8.92 16.91
CA PRO A 209 2.39 8.11 15.70
C PRO A 209 0.95 7.82 15.26
N LEU A 210 0.75 7.71 13.96
CA LEU A 210 -0.51 7.23 13.37
C LEU A 210 -0.56 5.70 13.36
N VAL A 211 -1.77 5.14 13.30
CA VAL A 211 -1.99 3.69 13.25
C VAL A 211 -1.40 3.12 11.95
N GLY A 212 -0.69 1.99 12.05
CA GLY A 212 -0.20 1.26 10.87
C GLY A 212 -1.36 0.83 9.96
N GLY A 213 -1.14 0.83 8.65
CA GLY A 213 -2.21 0.53 7.68
C GLY A 213 -3.23 1.65 7.46
N LEU A 214 -3.12 2.81 8.13
CA LEU A 214 -4.04 3.94 7.94
C LEU A 214 -3.81 4.62 6.59
N VAL A 215 -4.89 4.75 5.82
CA VAL A 215 -4.94 5.56 4.60
C VAL A 215 -6.05 6.59 4.76
N VAL A 216 -5.72 7.86 4.55
CA VAL A 216 -6.70 8.94 4.62
C VAL A 216 -7.11 9.33 3.21
N LEU A 217 -8.41 9.28 2.95
CA LEU A 217 -9.04 9.78 1.73
C LEU A 217 -9.86 11.00 2.13
N ALA A 218 -9.66 12.09 1.42
CA ALA A 218 -10.45 13.30 1.59
C ALA A 218 -10.53 14.04 0.26
N THR A 219 -11.51 14.93 0.19
CA THR A 219 -11.69 15.97 -0.82
C THR A 219 -11.65 17.30 -0.09
#